data_AF-A0A9D7P4D2-F1
#
_entry.id   AF-A0A9D7P4D2-F1
#
_cell.length_a   1.000
_cell.length_b   1.000
_cell.length_c   1.000
_cell.angle_alpha   90.00
_cell.angle_beta   90.00
_cell.angle_gamma   90.00
#
_symmetry.space_group_name_H-M   'P 1'
#
loop_
_entity.id
_entity.type
_entity.pdbx_description
1 polymer ?
#
loop_
_entity_poly.entity_id
_entity_poly.type
_entity_poly.pdbx_seq_one_letter_code
_entity_poly.pdbx_strand_id
1 'polypeptide(L)'
;MRKYAAAVIVLFIISLAMSGSANAQSRDWMTENADAQRSSWIRRDDKISKDRLQKPGFQLLWKMKVKNPPRQLNSLMPPATLDRLIGYRGFRMLGFFGGSSNSIFTIDTDLGRMEWEKNLRSALPASPGTFSCPGGMTTGVVRSTQVVMPALPTSSGGGGRSNPAKSAVGQPGQGAVTLANVRPNPPATAAPAQPRPTPPPQFGSGFSLIFALTGDGMLHSMHLSNGADFEQPIKFLPPNANANGLIVIGNMAYVVTDGDCGGVAMASGLSISSQSR
;
A
#
# COMPACT_ATOMS: atom_id res chain seq x y z
N MET A 1 -16.53 -12.90 -51.11
CA MET A 1 -17.01 -12.03 -50.01
C MET A 1 -17.36 -12.79 -48.72
N ARG A 2 -18.15 -13.88 -48.74
CA ARG A 2 -18.51 -14.67 -47.53
C ARG A 2 -17.33 -15.21 -46.70
N LYS A 3 -16.23 -15.63 -47.34
CA LYS A 3 -15.03 -16.17 -46.63
C LYS A 3 -14.26 -15.10 -45.85
N TYR A 4 -14.29 -13.84 -46.31
CA TYR A 4 -13.65 -12.72 -45.62
C TYR A 4 -14.51 -12.22 -44.44
N ALA A 5 -15.84 -12.29 -44.56
CA ALA A 5 -16.75 -11.96 -43.47
C ALA A 5 -16.58 -12.91 -42.26
N ALA A 6 -16.44 -14.22 -42.50
CA ALA A 6 -16.20 -15.19 -41.44
C ALA A 6 -14.84 -14.96 -40.73
N ALA A 7 -13.79 -14.63 -41.49
CA ALA A 7 -12.47 -14.34 -40.92
C ALA A 7 -12.47 -13.07 -40.04
N VAL A 8 -13.20 -12.03 -40.46
CA VAL A 8 -13.36 -10.79 -39.68
C VAL A 8 -14.13 -11.03 -38.38
N ILE A 9 -15.20 -11.82 -38.42
CA ILE A 9 -15.99 -12.16 -37.22
C ILE A 9 -15.17 -13.00 -36.23
N VAL A 10 -14.39 -13.97 -36.71
CA VAL A 10 -13.51 -14.79 -35.86
C VAL A 10 -12.41 -13.93 -35.24
N LEU A 11 -11.80 -12.99 -35.99
CA LEU A 11 -10.82 -12.05 -35.44
C LEU A 11 -11.44 -11.13 -34.38
N PHE A 12 -12.70 -10.70 -34.57
CA PHE A 12 -13.43 -9.85 -33.64
C PHE A 12 -13.75 -10.59 -32.32
N ILE A 13 -14.11 -11.88 -32.40
CA ILE A 13 -14.36 -12.71 -31.22
C ILE A 13 -13.06 -13.00 -30.45
N ILE A 14 -11.95 -13.26 -31.16
CA ILE A 14 -10.63 -13.50 -30.54
C ILE A 14 -10.10 -12.23 -29.85
N SER A 15 -10.30 -11.05 -30.43
CA SER A 15 -9.91 -9.78 -29.81
C SER A 15 -10.78 -9.40 -28.60
N LEU A 16 -12.07 -9.76 -28.61
CA LEU A 16 -12.94 -9.61 -27.43
C LEU A 16 -12.53 -10.57 -26.28
N ALA A 17 -12.12 -11.80 -26.60
CA ALA A 17 -11.67 -12.78 -25.61
C ALA A 17 -10.32 -12.41 -24.94
N MET A 18 -9.45 -11.65 -25.62
CA MET A 18 -8.16 -11.20 -25.07
C MET A 18 -8.25 -9.93 -24.21
N SER A 19 -9.40 -9.26 -24.19
CA SER A 19 -9.62 -8.05 -23.40
C SER A 19 -9.91 -8.32 -21.90
N GLY A 20 -10.11 -9.59 -21.51
CA GLY A 20 -10.44 -9.98 -20.12
C GLY A 20 -9.26 -10.14 -19.16
N SER A 21 -8.02 -10.03 -19.64
CA SER A 21 -6.81 -10.41 -18.88
C SER A 21 -5.82 -9.25 -18.72
N ALA A 22 -6.31 -8.06 -18.37
CA ALA A 22 -5.45 -6.94 -18.02
C ALA A 22 -5.89 -6.27 -16.69
N ASN A 23 -6.23 -7.10 -15.71
CA ASN A 23 -6.32 -6.67 -14.32
C ASN A 23 -5.15 -7.30 -13.56
N ALA A 24 -3.93 -6.76 -13.76
CA ALA A 24 -2.89 -6.87 -12.75
C ALA A 24 -3.26 -5.93 -11.60
N GLN A 25 -4.38 -6.21 -10.94
CA GLN A 25 -4.69 -5.58 -9.66
C GLN A 25 -3.57 -6.01 -8.72
N SER A 26 -2.85 -5.03 -8.17
CA SER A 26 -2.02 -5.29 -7.00
C SER A 26 -2.92 -5.94 -5.95
N ARG A 27 -2.52 -7.11 -5.43
CA ARG A 27 -3.24 -7.81 -4.35
C ARG A 27 -3.09 -7.10 -2.99
N ASP A 28 -2.39 -5.97 -3.00
CA ASP A 28 -2.13 -5.11 -1.86
C ASP A 28 -3.41 -4.55 -1.22
N TRP A 29 -3.45 -4.60 0.11
CA TRP A 29 -4.46 -3.93 0.92
C TRP A 29 -3.93 -2.55 1.32
N MET A 30 -4.38 -1.48 0.66
CA MET A 30 -3.76 -0.14 0.82
C MET A 30 -4.38 0.69 1.95
N THR A 31 -5.65 0.46 2.25
CA THR A 31 -6.48 1.28 3.15
C THR A 31 -7.50 0.38 3.85
N GLU A 32 -8.19 0.90 4.86
CA GLU A 32 -9.32 0.21 5.46
C GLU A 32 -10.35 -0.19 4.40
N ASN A 33 -10.82 -1.44 4.47
CA ASN A 33 -11.76 -2.03 3.51
C ASN A 33 -11.22 -2.15 2.06
N ALA A 34 -9.90 -2.34 1.93
CA ALA A 34 -9.16 -2.72 0.72
C ALA A 34 -8.92 -1.61 -0.31
N ASP A 35 -9.97 -0.90 -0.72
CA ASP A 35 -9.94 0.06 -1.82
C ASP A 35 -10.72 1.34 -1.51
N ALA A 36 -10.65 2.32 -2.42
CA ALA A 36 -11.37 3.59 -2.27
C ALA A 36 -12.89 3.44 -2.24
N GLN A 37 -13.44 2.32 -2.75
CA GLN A 37 -14.87 2.00 -2.68
C GLN A 37 -15.22 1.25 -1.39
N ARG A 38 -14.22 0.94 -0.55
CA ARG A 38 -14.36 0.14 0.67
C ARG A 38 -15.04 -1.20 0.41
N SER A 39 -14.67 -1.87 -0.67
CA SER A 39 -15.34 -3.11 -1.07
C SER A 39 -15.14 -4.27 -0.08
N SER A 40 -14.12 -4.21 0.78
CA SER A 40 -13.78 -5.26 1.78
C SER A 40 -13.66 -6.65 1.16
N TRP A 41 -13.25 -6.73 -0.11
CA TRP A 41 -13.32 -7.98 -0.87
C TRP A 41 -12.08 -8.25 -1.72
N ILE A 42 -11.50 -9.44 -1.51
CA ILE A 42 -10.51 -10.03 -2.42
C ILE A 42 -11.27 -10.81 -3.49
N ARG A 43 -11.31 -10.26 -4.71
CA ARG A 43 -12.11 -10.82 -5.83
C ARG A 43 -11.70 -12.23 -6.23
N ARG A 44 -10.40 -12.53 -6.15
CA ARG A 44 -9.84 -13.85 -6.48
C ARG A 44 -8.63 -14.14 -5.58
N ASP A 45 -8.65 -15.30 -4.94
CA ASP A 45 -7.51 -15.86 -4.23
C ASP A 45 -7.19 -17.26 -4.78
N ASP A 46 -5.91 -17.47 -5.12
CA ASP A 46 -5.40 -18.70 -5.70
C ASP A 46 -5.15 -19.81 -4.66
N LYS A 47 -4.97 -19.43 -3.39
CA LYS A 47 -4.63 -20.32 -2.28
C LYS A 47 -5.83 -20.63 -1.38
N ILE A 48 -6.71 -19.65 -1.16
CA ILE A 48 -7.89 -19.75 -0.28
C ILE A 48 -9.15 -19.83 -1.14
N SER A 49 -9.78 -21.01 -1.18
CA SER A 49 -11.05 -21.24 -1.87
C SER A 49 -11.85 -22.33 -1.16
N LYS A 50 -13.15 -22.44 -1.45
CA LYS A 50 -14.04 -23.47 -0.86
C LYS A 50 -13.45 -24.87 -1.03
N ASP A 51 -12.97 -25.21 -2.23
CA ASP A 51 -12.43 -26.54 -2.54
C ASP A 51 -11.08 -26.83 -1.84
N ARG A 52 -10.28 -25.78 -1.56
CA ARG A 52 -9.01 -25.90 -0.85
C ARG A 52 -9.21 -25.99 0.67
N LEU A 53 -10.13 -25.21 1.22
CA LEU A 53 -10.44 -25.21 2.66
C LEU A 53 -11.14 -26.49 3.13
N GLN A 54 -11.80 -27.23 2.23
CA GLN A 54 -12.33 -28.56 2.53
C GLN A 54 -11.24 -29.62 2.73
N LYS A 55 -10.01 -29.35 2.27
CA LYS A 55 -8.87 -30.24 2.43
C LYS A 55 -8.07 -29.84 3.68
N PRO A 56 -7.46 -30.79 4.39
CA PRO A 56 -6.54 -30.46 5.48
C PRO A 56 -5.36 -29.63 4.95
N GLY A 57 -4.79 -28.78 5.80
CA GLY A 57 -3.64 -27.93 5.46
C GLY A 57 -3.85 -26.43 5.73
N PHE A 58 -5.07 -26.00 6.06
CA PHE A 58 -5.30 -24.66 6.60
C PHE A 58 -4.91 -24.63 8.07
N GLN A 59 -3.91 -23.81 8.42
CA GLN A 59 -3.35 -23.76 9.78
C GLN A 59 -2.91 -22.34 10.15
N LEU A 60 -2.80 -22.09 11.46
CA LEU A 60 -2.16 -20.89 11.98
C LEU A 60 -0.65 -20.94 11.67
N LEU A 61 -0.14 -19.98 10.90
CA LEU A 61 1.29 -19.90 10.59
C LEU A 61 2.09 -19.27 11.72
N TRP A 62 1.60 -18.15 12.27
CA TRP A 62 2.25 -17.44 13.37
C TRP A 62 1.27 -16.55 14.12
N LYS A 63 1.66 -16.15 15.32
CA LYS A 63 0.98 -15.16 16.16
C LYS A 63 2.03 -14.28 16.85
N MET A 64 1.75 -13.00 16.96
CA MET A 64 2.64 -12.04 17.62
C MET A 64 1.86 -11.24 18.67
N LYS A 65 2.52 -10.90 19.78
CA LYS A 65 2.01 -9.98 20.80
C LYS A 65 2.72 -8.64 20.67
N VAL A 66 1.96 -7.56 20.57
CA VAL A 66 2.49 -6.19 20.50
C VAL A 66 2.13 -5.40 21.75
N LYS A 67 2.95 -4.39 22.08
CA LYS A 67 2.71 -3.50 23.22
C LYS A 67 1.72 -2.40 22.84
N ASN A 68 0.43 -2.69 22.99
CA ASN A 68 -0.64 -1.70 22.77
C ASN A 68 -1.60 -1.68 23.97
N PRO A 69 -1.54 -0.66 24.83
CA PRO A 69 -2.62 -0.37 25.77
C PRO A 69 -3.94 -0.08 25.02
N PRO A 70 -4.98 -0.92 25.18
CA PRO A 70 -6.26 -0.69 24.53
C PRO A 70 -6.91 0.61 25.05
N ARG A 71 -7.68 1.26 24.18
CA ARG A 71 -8.42 2.49 24.50
C ARG A 71 -9.89 2.21 24.25
N GLN A 72 -10.65 2.02 25.32
CA GLN A 72 -12.06 1.64 25.25
C GLN A 72 -12.23 0.34 24.45
N LEU A 73 -13.12 0.30 23.46
CA LEU A 73 -13.29 -0.86 22.58
C LEU A 73 -12.22 -0.97 21.49
N ASN A 74 -11.32 0.01 21.37
CA ASN A 74 -10.27 -0.01 20.36
C ASN A 74 -8.98 -0.63 20.90
N SER A 75 -8.36 -1.45 20.07
CA SER A 75 -7.05 -2.02 20.33
C SER A 75 -6.17 -1.96 19.09
N LEU A 76 -6.23 -2.96 18.22
CA LEU A 76 -5.46 -2.98 16.98
C LEU A 76 -6.35 -2.67 15.79
N MET A 77 -5.81 -1.92 14.84
CA MET A 77 -6.48 -1.53 13.62
C MET A 77 -6.15 -2.51 12.48
N PRO A 78 -7.03 -2.63 11.48
CA PRO A 78 -6.75 -3.46 10.30
C PRO A 78 -5.42 -3.06 9.64
N PRO A 79 -4.62 -4.03 9.17
CA PRO A 79 -3.34 -3.74 8.53
C PRO A 79 -3.54 -3.26 7.09
N ALA A 80 -2.70 -2.31 6.66
CA ALA A 80 -2.35 -2.20 5.24
C ALA A 80 -1.21 -3.19 4.94
N THR A 81 -1.24 -3.86 3.79
CA THR A 81 -0.23 -4.84 3.38
C THR A 81 0.49 -4.38 2.12
N LEU A 82 1.77 -4.70 1.99
CA LEU A 82 2.62 -4.55 0.80
C LEU A 82 3.21 -5.91 0.41
N ASP A 83 2.73 -6.46 -0.69
CA ASP A 83 3.04 -7.82 -1.15
C ASP A 83 4.36 -7.93 -1.91
N ARG A 84 5.04 -6.83 -2.24
CA ARG A 84 6.34 -6.95 -2.90
C ARG A 84 7.21 -5.74 -2.69
N LEU A 85 7.88 -5.68 -1.55
CA LEU A 85 9.01 -4.78 -1.36
C LEU A 85 10.29 -5.45 -1.87
N ILE A 86 10.94 -4.83 -2.85
CA ILE A 86 12.25 -5.26 -3.36
C ILE A 86 13.32 -4.43 -2.65
N GLY A 87 14.11 -5.06 -1.79
CA GLY A 87 15.23 -4.41 -1.10
C GLY A 87 16.56 -5.13 -1.33
N TYR A 88 17.64 -4.55 -0.80
CA TYR A 88 18.99 -5.15 -0.86
C TYR A 88 19.08 -6.49 -0.11
N ARG A 89 18.17 -6.76 0.82
CA ARG A 89 18.04 -8.05 1.53
C ARG A 89 17.05 -9.02 0.88
N GLY A 90 16.58 -8.74 -0.34
CA GLY A 90 15.63 -9.58 -1.07
C GLY A 90 14.19 -9.06 -1.03
N PHE A 91 13.26 -9.96 -1.34
CA PHE A 91 11.83 -9.67 -1.37
C PHE A 91 11.24 -9.75 0.04
N ARG A 92 10.37 -8.80 0.38
CA ARG A 92 9.63 -8.79 1.65
C ARG A 92 8.16 -8.51 1.43
N MET A 93 7.35 -9.13 2.27
CA MET A 93 5.91 -8.89 2.40
C MET A 93 5.71 -8.11 3.70
N LEU A 94 5.23 -6.87 3.65
CA LEU A 94 5.08 -6.05 4.86
C LEU A 94 3.62 -5.86 5.23
N GLY A 95 3.33 -5.88 6.53
CA GLY A 95 2.05 -5.48 7.10
C GLY A 95 2.25 -4.31 8.04
N PHE A 96 1.46 -3.26 7.88
CA PHE A 96 1.50 -2.02 8.66
C PHE A 96 0.18 -1.89 9.41
N PHE A 97 0.21 -1.85 10.74
CA PHE A 97 -1.01 -1.67 11.53
C PHE A 97 -0.79 -0.73 12.71
N GLY A 98 -1.88 -0.07 13.07
CA GLY A 98 -1.94 0.85 14.20
C GLY A 98 -2.47 0.18 15.45
N GLY A 99 -2.02 0.67 16.61
CA GLY A 99 -2.58 0.40 17.92
C GLY A 99 -3.19 1.67 18.51
N SER A 100 -4.31 1.52 19.20
CA SER A 100 -5.08 2.60 19.85
C SER A 100 -4.25 3.57 20.71
N SER A 101 -3.09 3.13 21.21
CA SER A 101 -2.15 3.97 21.96
C SER A 101 -1.20 4.83 21.10
N ASN A 102 -1.59 5.18 19.87
CA ASN A 102 -0.75 5.87 18.88
C ASN A 102 0.55 5.10 18.53
N SER A 103 0.51 3.77 18.61
CA SER A 103 1.65 2.92 18.24
C SER A 103 1.46 2.38 16.83
N ILE A 104 2.52 2.37 16.03
CA ILE A 104 2.58 1.77 14.70
C ILE A 104 3.51 0.57 14.74
N PHE A 105 3.08 -0.51 14.12
CA PHE A 105 3.84 -1.74 14.01
C PHE A 105 3.96 -2.13 12.54
N THR A 106 5.18 -2.48 12.14
CA THR A 106 5.45 -3.06 10.83
C THR A 106 6.02 -4.44 11.01
N ILE A 107 5.42 -5.41 10.32
CA ILE A 107 5.78 -6.81 10.39
C ILE A 107 6.10 -7.34 9.00
N ASP A 108 6.98 -8.33 8.94
CA ASP A 108 7.12 -9.20 7.78
C ASP A 108 6.03 -10.27 7.87
N THR A 109 5.05 -10.24 6.96
CA THR A 109 3.89 -11.13 7.03
C THR A 109 4.21 -12.56 6.61
N ASP A 110 5.31 -12.78 5.89
CA ASP A 110 5.75 -14.12 5.48
C ASP A 110 6.48 -14.81 6.64
N LEU A 111 7.38 -14.08 7.31
CA LEU A 111 8.20 -14.61 8.40
C LEU A 111 7.57 -14.47 9.79
N GLY A 112 6.52 -13.65 9.95
CA GLY A 112 5.89 -13.40 11.24
C GLY A 112 6.81 -12.69 12.24
N ARG A 113 7.71 -11.81 11.75
CA ARG A 113 8.64 -11.03 12.59
C ARG A 113 8.30 -9.55 12.55
N MET A 114 8.64 -8.84 13.63
CA MET A 114 8.57 -7.38 13.64
C MET A 114 9.77 -6.79 12.89
N GLU A 115 9.50 -5.90 11.94
CA GLU A 115 10.54 -5.14 11.23
C GLU A 115 10.90 -3.87 12.01
N TRP A 116 9.87 -3.13 12.46
CA TRP A 116 10.04 -1.98 13.32
C TRP A 116 8.72 -1.64 14.03
N GLU A 117 8.84 -0.95 15.16
CA GLU A 117 7.71 -0.34 15.87
C GLU A 117 8.02 1.13 16.14
N LYS A 118 6.97 1.95 16.24
CA LYS A 118 7.09 3.37 16.55
C LYS A 118 5.91 3.81 17.38
N ASN A 119 6.16 4.44 18.52
CA ASN A 119 5.13 5.22 19.21
C ASN A 119 5.16 6.65 18.66
N LEU A 120 4.04 7.10 18.10
CA LEU A 120 3.92 8.43 17.54
C LEU A 120 3.78 9.44 18.67
N ARG A 121 4.65 10.45 18.65
CA ARG A 121 4.66 11.51 19.65
C ARG A 121 3.40 12.35 19.51
N SER A 122 2.52 12.27 20.50
CA SER A 122 1.36 13.14 20.65
C SER A 122 1.79 14.42 21.37
N ALA A 123 1.43 15.58 20.84
CA ALA A 123 1.68 16.86 21.52
C ALA A 123 0.72 17.08 22.69
N LEU A 124 -0.41 16.38 22.68
CA LEU A 124 -1.44 16.43 23.71
C LEU A 124 -1.41 15.18 24.59
N PRO A 125 -1.73 15.31 25.89
CA PRO A 125 -1.88 14.14 26.74
C PRO A 125 -3.00 13.23 26.20
N ALA A 126 -2.81 11.94 26.45
CA ALA A 126 -3.79 10.90 26.18
C ALA A 126 -5.18 11.30 26.75
N SER A 127 -6.14 11.62 25.89
CA SER A 127 -7.49 12.03 26.33
C SER A 127 -8.19 10.89 27.08
N PRO A 128 -8.97 11.17 28.15
CA PRO A 128 -9.84 10.17 28.76
C PRO A 128 -10.87 9.71 27.72
N GLY A 129 -10.78 8.46 27.29
CA GLY A 129 -11.71 7.92 26.31
C GLY A 129 -13.09 7.67 26.93
N THR A 130 -14.15 7.84 26.15
CA THR A 130 -15.50 7.36 26.41
C THR A 130 -15.85 6.27 25.40
N PHE A 131 -16.96 5.56 25.61
CA PHE A 131 -17.41 4.52 24.68
C PHE A 131 -17.53 5.02 23.23
N SER A 132 -18.08 6.23 23.05
CA SER A 132 -18.24 6.86 21.73
C SER A 132 -16.98 7.55 21.22
N CYS A 133 -16.13 8.07 22.13
CA CYS A 133 -14.93 8.85 21.80
C CYS A 133 -13.69 8.21 22.44
N PRO A 134 -13.00 7.31 21.74
CA PRO A 134 -12.05 6.38 22.35
C PRO A 134 -10.79 7.00 22.98
N GLY A 135 -10.44 8.27 22.72
CA GLY A 135 -9.28 8.90 23.35
C GLY A 135 -7.93 8.42 22.81
N GLY A 136 -7.87 7.97 21.56
CA GLY A 136 -6.67 7.42 20.92
C GLY A 136 -6.82 7.31 19.41
N MET A 137 -5.86 6.64 18.78
CA MET A 137 -5.95 6.32 17.35
C MET A 137 -7.16 5.40 17.11
N THR A 138 -7.96 5.72 16.09
CA THR A 138 -9.25 5.07 15.77
C THR A 138 -9.32 4.53 14.34
N THR A 139 -8.31 4.83 13.52
CA THR A 139 -8.17 4.37 12.13
C THR A 139 -6.80 3.74 11.91
N GLY A 140 -6.71 2.83 10.95
CA GLY A 140 -5.51 2.09 10.59
C GLY A 140 -4.46 2.90 9.83
N VAL A 141 -3.30 2.26 9.65
CA VAL A 141 -2.23 2.79 8.81
C VAL A 141 -2.59 2.55 7.36
N VAL A 142 -2.36 3.54 6.51
CA VAL A 142 -2.68 3.44 5.08
C VAL A 142 -1.50 3.76 4.20
N ARG A 143 -1.59 3.30 2.96
CA ARG A 143 -0.65 3.60 1.87
C ARG A 143 -1.38 4.41 0.81
N SER A 144 -0.63 5.10 -0.04
CA SER A 144 -1.22 5.88 -1.14
C SER A 144 -2.04 4.96 -2.04
N THR A 145 -3.37 5.09 -1.97
CA THR A 145 -4.32 4.24 -2.66
C THR A 145 -4.49 4.77 -4.09
N GLN A 146 -4.32 3.87 -5.06
CA GLN A 146 -4.61 4.17 -6.45
C GLN A 146 -6.13 4.12 -6.64
N VAL A 147 -6.72 5.13 -7.28
CA VAL A 147 -8.10 5.04 -7.72
C VAL A 147 -8.15 4.00 -8.83
N VAL A 148 -8.78 2.85 -8.57
CA VAL A 148 -9.12 1.91 -9.62
C VAL A 148 -10.22 2.55 -10.45
N MET A 149 -9.85 3.41 -11.39
CA MET A 149 -10.75 3.83 -12.45
C MET A 149 -10.90 2.63 -13.39
N PRO A 150 -12.13 2.17 -13.69
CA PRO A 150 -12.34 1.24 -14.78
C PRO A 150 -11.67 1.83 -16.01
N ALA A 151 -10.78 1.07 -16.66
CA ALA A 151 -10.15 1.55 -17.87
C ALA A 151 -11.25 1.92 -18.88
N LEU A 152 -11.34 3.22 -19.21
CA LEU A 152 -11.99 3.63 -20.45
C LEU A 152 -11.26 2.89 -21.57
N PRO A 153 -11.97 2.39 -22.60
CA PRO A 153 -11.33 1.70 -23.72
C PRO A 153 -10.47 2.71 -24.50
N THR A 154 -9.23 2.90 -24.10
CA THR A 154 -8.28 3.76 -24.79
C THR A 154 -7.57 2.93 -25.85
N SER A 155 -7.87 3.26 -27.10
CA SER A 155 -7.20 2.74 -28.29
C SER A 155 -5.79 3.30 -28.40
N SER A 156 -4.81 2.72 -27.70
CA SER A 156 -3.40 2.79 -28.11
C SER A 156 -2.55 1.84 -27.27
N GLY A 157 -2.25 0.68 -27.83
CA GLY A 157 -1.30 -0.28 -27.26
C GLY A 157 0.13 0.28 -27.32
N GLY A 158 0.58 0.89 -26.21
CA GLY A 158 1.99 1.08 -25.94
C GLY A 158 2.56 -0.19 -25.31
N GLY A 159 3.40 -0.92 -26.04
CA GLY A 159 4.08 -2.11 -25.55
C GLY A 159 5.01 -1.81 -24.38
N GLY A 160 4.49 -1.90 -23.15
CA GLY A 160 5.29 -1.93 -21.94
C GLY A 160 6.14 -3.19 -21.93
N ARG A 161 7.39 -3.09 -21.47
CA ARG A 161 8.33 -4.21 -21.33
C ARG A 161 7.80 -5.23 -20.30
N SER A 162 6.93 -6.12 -20.74
CA SER A 162 6.45 -7.27 -19.98
C SER A 162 7.47 -8.42 -20.09
N ASN A 163 8.66 -8.24 -19.52
CA ASN A 163 9.46 -9.40 -19.16
C ASN A 163 9.23 -9.65 -17.67
N PRO A 164 8.45 -10.67 -17.28
CA PRO A 164 8.35 -11.06 -15.88
C PRO A 164 9.75 -11.36 -15.34
N ALA A 165 10.04 -10.96 -14.10
CA ALA A 165 11.30 -11.29 -13.44
C ALA A 165 11.45 -12.81 -13.39
N LYS A 166 12.41 -13.35 -14.16
CA LYS A 166 12.76 -14.77 -14.12
C LYS A 166 13.67 -14.99 -12.93
N SER A 167 13.12 -15.45 -11.81
CA SER A 167 13.91 -15.99 -10.71
C SER A 167 14.39 -17.39 -11.07
N ALA A 168 15.69 -17.61 -11.10
CA ALA A 168 16.30 -18.92 -11.22
C ALA A 168 17.52 -18.99 -10.31
N VAL A 169 17.84 -20.18 -9.81
CA VAL A 169 18.91 -20.42 -8.85
C VAL A 169 20.13 -20.97 -9.60
N GLY A 170 21.30 -20.36 -9.40
CA GLY A 170 22.56 -20.84 -9.98
C GLY A 170 23.13 -22.03 -9.22
N GLN A 171 24.10 -22.72 -9.83
CA GLN A 171 24.90 -23.73 -9.12
C GLN A 171 25.65 -23.10 -7.93
N PRO A 172 26.05 -23.90 -6.92
CA PRO A 172 26.83 -23.40 -5.78
C PRO A 172 28.04 -22.58 -6.23
N GLY A 173 28.15 -21.34 -5.75
CA GLY A 173 29.22 -20.40 -6.10
C GLY A 173 28.98 -19.52 -7.34
N GLN A 174 27.92 -19.73 -8.12
CA GLN A 174 27.68 -18.97 -9.37
C GLN A 174 26.78 -17.72 -9.25
N GLY A 175 26.17 -17.46 -8.09
CA GLY A 175 25.32 -16.27 -7.91
C GLY A 175 24.07 -16.27 -8.81
N ALA A 176 23.50 -15.08 -9.05
CA ALA A 176 22.25 -14.94 -9.80
C ALA A 176 22.44 -15.16 -11.31
N VAL A 177 21.76 -16.18 -11.87
CA VAL A 177 21.89 -16.59 -13.29
C VAL A 177 21.47 -15.52 -14.30
N THR A 178 20.77 -14.47 -13.86
CA THR A 178 20.35 -13.36 -14.71
C THR A 178 21.49 -12.41 -15.06
N LEU A 179 22.62 -12.46 -14.33
CA LEU A 179 23.79 -11.62 -14.58
C LEU A 179 24.56 -12.02 -15.84
N ALA A 180 24.55 -13.31 -16.20
CA ALA A 180 25.23 -13.81 -17.41
C ALA A 180 24.58 -13.31 -18.71
N ASN A 181 23.31 -12.91 -18.66
CA ASN A 181 22.55 -12.42 -19.83
C ASN A 181 22.62 -10.90 -19.99
N VAL A 182 23.31 -10.19 -19.08
CA VAL A 182 23.56 -8.75 -19.23
C VAL A 182 24.63 -8.61 -20.30
N ARG A 183 24.22 -8.25 -21.52
CA ARG A 183 25.18 -7.87 -22.56
C ARG A 183 26.03 -6.72 -22.03
N PRO A 184 27.36 -6.78 -22.11
CA PRO A 184 28.20 -5.62 -21.90
C PRO A 184 27.71 -4.52 -22.84
N ASN A 185 27.40 -3.34 -22.31
CA ASN A 185 27.17 -2.19 -23.18
C ASN A 185 28.46 -1.99 -24.00
N PRO A 186 28.37 -1.87 -25.33
CA PRO A 186 29.53 -1.46 -26.10
C PRO A 186 30.03 -0.11 -25.54
N PRO A 187 31.35 0.13 -25.50
CA PRO A 187 31.88 1.39 -25.04
C PRO A 187 31.31 2.50 -25.93
N ALA A 188 30.41 3.30 -25.37
CA ALA A 188 29.87 4.46 -26.04
C ALA A 188 31.03 5.44 -26.24
N THR A 189 31.24 5.89 -27.48
CA THR A 189 32.05 7.06 -27.77
C THR A 189 31.52 8.20 -26.89
N ALA A 190 32.40 8.73 -26.03
CA ALA A 190 32.04 9.81 -25.11
C ALA A 190 31.64 11.04 -25.93
N ALA A 191 30.32 11.22 -26.12
CA ALA A 191 29.78 12.50 -26.53
C ALA A 191 30.18 13.54 -25.45
N PRO A 192 30.42 14.81 -25.83
CA PRO A 192 30.70 15.86 -24.85
C PRO A 192 29.65 15.80 -23.76
N ALA A 193 30.09 15.73 -22.51
CA ALA A 193 29.22 15.66 -21.35
C ALA A 193 28.40 16.96 -21.29
N GLN A 194 27.24 16.95 -21.92
CA GLN A 194 26.21 17.91 -21.57
C GLN A 194 25.92 17.68 -20.09
N PRO A 195 25.82 18.74 -19.26
CA PRO A 195 25.44 18.60 -17.87
C PRO A 195 24.10 17.86 -17.84
N ARG A 196 24.17 16.56 -17.54
CA ARG A 196 23.00 15.76 -17.32
C ARG A 196 22.33 16.42 -16.13
N PRO A 197 21.12 16.98 -16.26
CA PRO A 197 20.39 17.43 -15.09
C PRO A 197 20.42 16.23 -14.15
N THR A 198 20.96 16.44 -12.94
CA THR A 198 20.82 15.47 -11.87
C THR A 198 19.34 15.11 -11.88
N PRO A 199 18.97 13.83 -12.11
CA PRO A 199 17.58 13.47 -11.93
C PRO A 199 17.26 13.96 -10.52
N PRO A 200 16.19 14.76 -10.33
CA PRO A 200 15.83 15.21 -9.01
C PRO A 200 15.83 13.95 -8.15
N PRO A 201 16.44 13.99 -6.95
CA PRO A 201 16.44 12.83 -6.09
C PRO A 201 14.99 12.33 -6.06
N GLN A 202 14.78 11.05 -6.38
CA GLN A 202 13.43 10.47 -6.47
C GLN A 202 12.84 10.41 -5.06
N PHE A 203 12.53 11.58 -4.53
CA PHE A 203 11.78 11.84 -3.33
C PHE A 203 10.31 11.61 -3.67
N GLY A 204 9.68 10.71 -2.91
CA GLY A 204 8.24 10.67 -2.78
C GLY A 204 7.45 10.31 -4.03
N SER A 205 7.75 9.16 -4.66
CA SER A 205 6.58 8.42 -5.16
C SER A 205 5.84 7.94 -3.91
N GLY A 206 4.57 8.30 -3.73
CA GLY A 206 3.76 7.89 -2.55
C GLY A 206 3.73 6.39 -2.27
N PHE A 207 4.30 5.57 -3.17
CA PHE A 207 4.58 4.15 -2.99
C PHE A 207 5.58 3.82 -1.87
N SER A 208 6.43 4.77 -1.44
CA SER A 208 7.41 4.54 -0.36
C SER A 208 6.97 5.06 1.02
N LEU A 209 5.76 5.61 1.11
CA LEU A 209 5.22 6.21 2.33
C LEU A 209 4.04 5.42 2.88
N ILE A 210 3.92 5.47 4.20
CA ILE A 210 2.74 5.09 4.96
C ILE A 210 2.22 6.34 5.68
N PHE A 211 0.91 6.36 5.94
CA PHE A 211 0.23 7.45 6.61
C PHE A 211 -0.53 6.92 7.81
N ALA A 212 -0.50 7.66 8.91
CA ALA A 212 -1.22 7.32 10.14
C ALA A 212 -1.81 8.58 10.76
N LEU A 213 -3.02 8.46 11.31
CA LEU A 213 -3.71 9.55 12.00
C LEU A 213 -3.78 9.23 13.49
N THR A 214 -3.11 10.03 14.30
CA THR A 214 -3.03 9.85 15.75
C THR A 214 -4.25 10.45 16.46
N GLY A 215 -4.50 10.01 17.70
CA GLY A 215 -5.63 10.48 18.50
C GLY A 215 -5.61 11.99 18.87
N ASP A 216 -4.49 12.68 18.70
CA ASP A 216 -4.40 14.15 18.81
C ASP A 216 -4.78 14.87 17.50
N GLY A 217 -5.18 14.13 16.46
CA GLY A 217 -5.64 14.66 15.18
C GLY A 217 -4.52 14.99 14.19
N MET A 218 -3.29 14.54 14.46
CA MET A 218 -2.14 14.76 13.60
C MET A 218 -2.00 13.65 12.56
N LEU A 219 -1.83 14.02 11.29
CA LEU A 219 -1.51 13.11 10.22
C LEU A 219 0.02 13.01 10.07
N HIS A 220 0.54 11.80 10.26
CA HIS A 220 1.95 11.47 10.09
C HIS A 220 2.17 10.81 8.74
N SER A 221 3.18 11.29 7.99
CA SER A 221 3.72 10.60 6.82
C SER A 221 5.10 10.04 7.16
N MET A 222 5.31 8.74 6.95
CA MET A 222 6.55 8.06 7.32
C MET A 222 7.04 7.17 6.19
N HIS A 223 8.34 6.93 6.15
CA HIS A 223 8.93 5.93 5.27
C HIS A 223 8.53 4.53 5.70
N LEU A 224 8.00 3.74 4.77
CA LEU A 224 7.57 2.37 5.04
C LEU A 224 8.72 1.44 5.50
N SER A 225 9.96 1.76 5.14
CA SER A 225 11.12 0.90 5.38
C SER A 225 11.64 0.96 6.81
N ASN A 226 11.45 2.08 7.52
CA ASN A 226 12.06 2.31 8.83
C ASN A 226 11.20 3.16 9.78
N GLY A 227 10.02 3.64 9.36
CA GLY A 227 9.15 4.48 10.17
C GLY A 227 9.69 5.89 10.44
N ALA A 228 10.77 6.32 9.77
CA ALA A 228 11.26 7.70 9.87
C ALA A 228 10.20 8.66 9.31
N ASP A 229 9.96 9.77 10.01
CA ASP A 229 9.03 10.78 9.53
C ASP A 229 9.58 11.39 8.23
N PHE A 230 8.73 11.47 7.21
CA PHE A 230 9.06 12.06 5.92
C PHE A 230 8.92 13.58 5.98
N GLU A 231 7.81 14.05 6.55
CA GLU A 231 7.50 15.45 6.81
C GLU A 231 7.07 15.62 8.27
N GLN A 232 7.05 16.86 8.76
CA GLN A 232 6.50 17.13 10.08
C GLN A 232 5.01 16.76 10.11
N PRO A 233 4.51 16.21 11.23
CA PRO A 233 3.10 15.86 11.34
C PRO A 233 2.22 17.11 11.12
N ILE A 234 1.20 16.97 10.29
CA ILE A 234 0.28 18.06 9.97
C ILE A 234 -1.04 17.88 10.71
N LYS A 235 -1.62 18.97 11.20
CA LYS A 235 -2.92 18.92 11.85
C LYS A 235 -4.00 18.60 10.81
N PHE A 236 -4.73 17.51 11.02
CA PHE A 236 -5.82 17.08 10.15
C PHE A 236 -7.18 17.18 10.81
N LEU A 237 -7.29 16.69 12.05
CA LEU A 237 -8.52 16.72 12.84
C LEU A 237 -8.31 17.48 14.15
N PRO A 238 -9.40 17.89 14.83
CA PRO A 238 -9.35 18.21 16.24
C PRO A 238 -8.87 17.00 17.07
N PRO A 239 -8.25 17.25 18.23
CA PRO A 239 -7.90 16.18 19.15
C PRO A 239 -9.11 15.37 19.58
N ASN A 240 -8.91 14.07 19.83
CA ASN A 240 -9.93 13.11 20.25
C ASN A 240 -11.06 12.87 19.23
N ALA A 241 -10.87 13.20 17.95
CA ALA A 241 -11.82 12.81 16.92
C ALA A 241 -11.88 11.27 16.77
N ASN A 242 -13.09 10.73 16.61
CA ASN A 242 -13.29 9.32 16.31
C ASN A 242 -13.29 9.14 14.79
N ALA A 243 -12.11 8.86 14.25
CA ALA A 243 -11.83 8.80 12.83
C ALA A 243 -11.92 7.37 12.32
N ASN A 244 -12.57 7.19 11.18
CA ASN A 244 -12.69 5.92 10.49
C ASN A 244 -12.37 6.09 9.01
N GLY A 245 -11.79 5.06 8.42
CA GLY A 245 -11.59 5.00 7.00
C GLY A 245 -10.58 6.03 6.49
N LEU A 246 -9.45 6.23 7.18
CA LEU A 246 -8.39 7.04 6.59
C LEU A 246 -8.04 6.50 5.20
N ILE A 247 -7.93 7.38 4.20
CA ILE A 247 -7.48 7.03 2.87
C ILE A 247 -6.68 8.18 2.28
N VAL A 248 -5.60 7.85 1.58
CA VAL A 248 -4.77 8.83 0.86
C VAL A 248 -4.85 8.53 -0.63
N ILE A 249 -5.28 9.51 -1.42
CA ILE A 249 -5.37 9.40 -2.88
C ILE A 249 -4.62 10.57 -3.49
N GLY A 250 -3.55 10.28 -4.23
CA GLY A 250 -2.64 11.31 -4.73
C GLY A 250 -2.03 12.10 -3.56
N ASN A 251 -2.28 13.40 -3.54
CA ASN A 251 -1.87 14.31 -2.47
C ASN A 251 -3.00 14.68 -1.51
N MET A 252 -4.10 13.92 -1.45
CA MET A 252 -5.23 14.25 -0.56
C MET A 252 -5.45 13.12 0.45
N ALA A 253 -5.60 13.48 1.72
CA ALA A 253 -6.11 12.61 2.78
C ALA A 253 -7.61 12.85 2.96
N TYR A 254 -8.37 11.77 3.11
CA TYR A 254 -9.78 11.80 3.46
C TYR A 254 -10.02 10.90 4.66
N VAL A 255 -10.93 11.32 5.53
CA VAL A 255 -11.35 10.55 6.69
C VAL A 255 -12.79 10.89 7.05
N VAL A 256 -13.51 9.91 7.56
CA VAL A 256 -14.86 10.08 8.11
C VAL A 256 -14.74 10.13 9.63
N THR A 257 -15.56 10.94 10.27
CA THR A 257 -15.59 11.03 11.73
C THR A 257 -16.99 10.76 12.25
N ASP A 258 -17.09 10.13 13.41
CA ASP A 258 -18.37 9.76 14.02
C ASP A 258 -18.46 10.22 15.48
N GLY A 259 -19.68 10.24 16.02
CA GLY A 259 -19.94 10.46 17.45
C GLY A 259 -19.69 11.88 17.95
N ASP A 260 -19.57 12.87 17.05
CA ASP A 260 -19.27 14.29 17.35
C ASP A 260 -18.02 14.48 18.23
N CYS A 261 -17.12 13.50 18.19
CA CYS A 261 -15.93 13.51 19.01
C CYS A 261 -14.97 14.62 18.56
N GLY A 262 -14.55 15.46 19.50
CA GLY A 262 -13.70 16.61 19.19
C GLY A 262 -14.41 17.76 18.45
N GLY A 263 -15.76 17.71 18.33
CA GLY A 263 -16.57 18.76 17.72
C GLY A 263 -16.34 18.93 16.21
N VAL A 264 -16.05 17.83 15.50
CA VAL A 264 -15.71 17.85 14.07
C VAL A 264 -16.86 17.32 13.21
N ALA A 265 -17.05 17.94 12.04
CA ALA A 265 -18.06 17.51 11.06
C ALA A 265 -17.74 16.11 10.51
N MET A 266 -18.79 15.34 10.18
CA MET A 266 -18.71 13.91 9.85
C MET A 266 -17.76 13.51 8.70
N ALA A 267 -17.38 14.43 7.81
CA ALA A 267 -16.42 14.17 6.75
C ALA A 267 -15.38 15.29 6.68
N SER A 268 -14.10 14.91 6.65
CA SER A 268 -12.97 15.84 6.59
C SER A 268 -11.98 15.44 5.49
N GLY A 269 -11.47 16.43 4.76
CA GLY A 269 -10.46 16.25 3.71
C GLY A 269 -9.32 17.25 3.86
N LEU A 270 -8.09 16.82 3.61
CA LEU A 270 -6.88 17.64 3.73
C LEU A 270 -5.96 17.45 2.53
N SER A 271 -5.46 18.56 1.98
CA SER A 271 -4.38 18.54 1.00
C SER A 271 -3.03 18.32 1.69
N ILE A 272 -2.35 17.25 1.31
CA ILE A 272 -1.00 16.84 1.72
C ILE A 272 0.02 17.32 0.67
N SER A 273 -0.21 18.45 0.01
CA SER A 273 0.82 19.07 -0.83
C SER A 273 2.02 19.40 0.06
N SER A 274 3.21 18.85 -0.26
CA SER A 274 4.42 19.05 0.53
C SER A 274 4.60 20.53 0.82
N GLN A 275 4.52 20.94 2.08
CA GLN A 275 4.94 22.27 2.49
C GLN A 275 6.47 22.30 2.49
N SER A 276 7.08 22.16 1.31
CA SER A 276 8.47 22.54 1.11
C SER A 276 8.49 24.05 0.93
N ARG A 277 8.68 24.77 2.04
CA ARG A 277 9.26 26.11 2.01
C ARG A 277 10.57 26.08 2.76
#